data_AF-A0A140L165-F1
#
_entry.id   AF-A0A140L165-F1
#
_cell.length_a   1.000
_cell.length_b   1.000
_cell.length_c   1.000
_cell.angle_alpha   90.00
_cell.angle_beta   90.00
_cell.angle_gamma   90.00
#
_symmetry.space_group_name_H-M   'P 1'
#
loop_
_entity.id
_entity.type
_entity.pdbx_description
1 polymer ?
#
loop_
_entity_poly.entity_id
_entity_poly.type
_entity_poly.pdbx_seq_one_letter_code
_entity_poly.pdbx_strand_id
1 'polypeptide(L)'
;MKITFPHMGNTYIPIKALFDDLGVETVVPPKCSKKTLELGTKYAPELICLPLKINLGNYIESIEKGADTIAIVGSCGPCRFGYYSEVQKEILRDLGYNVEIVVLEIPEGDIVEFCNRIGKITNTKNPIKIMKCFANAMKVLRKINGFEEKVLRLRPYEVNKGDIDELYHQLVKKLEDSTGSKAMIHHMDWAMGRLQEVPLDRKRDVLKVGIVGEIYTVIDDFSNLDIGKKLNDMGVEVHKSLSAGEWMTDVIYYRSIGTSRERRIWDAAEPYVQVCIGGHGRETIGNTVRYAEEGYDGVIQLMPFTCMPEIVSMSIMPKVQEEKNIPVLSLMIDEMTGEAGYQTRLEAYIDLLRNRREKNKSKKSN
;
A
#
# COMPACT_ATOMS: atom_id res chain seq x y z
N MET A 1 -6.42 9.53 -26.03
CA MET A 1 -5.76 9.59 -24.72
C MET A 1 -5.23 8.22 -24.41
N LYS A 2 -3.95 8.15 -24.06
CA LYS A 2 -3.24 6.98 -23.57
C LYS A 2 -2.95 7.24 -22.10
N ILE A 3 -3.70 6.57 -21.23
CA ILE A 3 -3.72 6.89 -19.80
C ILE A 3 -2.67 6.06 -19.07
N THR A 4 -1.89 6.72 -18.21
CA THR A 4 -1.09 6.08 -17.17
C THR A 4 -1.52 6.54 -15.78
N PHE A 5 -0.97 5.92 -14.75
CA PHE A 5 -1.31 6.11 -13.34
C PHE A 5 -0.12 5.72 -12.47
N PRO A 6 -0.06 6.11 -11.19
CA PRO A 6 1.07 5.75 -10.33
C PRO A 6 1.12 4.23 -10.11
N HIS A 7 2.33 3.68 -10.07
CA HIS A 7 2.56 2.30 -9.65
C HIS A 7 2.74 2.27 -8.13
N MET A 8 1.78 1.68 -7.40
CA MET A 8 1.85 1.50 -5.94
C MET A 8 1.40 0.09 -5.60
N GLY A 9 2.34 -0.84 -5.39
CA GLY A 9 2.03 -2.27 -5.29
C GLY A 9 1.18 -2.75 -6.47
N ASN A 10 0.20 -3.63 -6.24
CA ASN A 10 -0.69 -4.13 -7.31
C ASN A 10 -1.92 -3.25 -7.58
N THR A 11 -1.94 -1.99 -7.14
CA THR A 11 -3.07 -1.07 -7.42
C THR A 11 -3.24 -0.76 -8.90
N TYR A 12 -2.20 -0.95 -9.70
CA TYR A 12 -2.26 -0.81 -11.15
C TYR A 12 -3.28 -1.78 -11.78
N ILE A 13 -3.54 -2.95 -11.15
CA ILE A 13 -4.44 -4.00 -11.65
C ILE A 13 -5.91 -3.54 -11.67
N PRO A 14 -6.53 -3.09 -10.57
CA PRO A 14 -7.90 -2.59 -10.59
C PRO A 14 -8.06 -1.31 -11.42
N ILE A 15 -7.04 -0.45 -11.49
CA ILE A 15 -7.09 0.76 -12.33
C ILE A 15 -7.09 0.35 -13.81
N LYS A 16 -6.22 -0.59 -14.21
CA LYS A 16 -6.25 -1.19 -15.55
C LYS A 16 -7.63 -1.80 -15.85
N ALA A 17 -8.18 -2.59 -14.92
CA ALA A 17 -9.50 -3.19 -15.08
C ALA A 17 -10.62 -2.16 -15.34
N LEU A 18 -10.58 -1.03 -14.63
CA LEU A 18 -11.52 0.08 -14.80
C LEU A 18 -11.47 0.65 -16.22
N PHE A 19 -10.27 0.97 -16.70
CA PHE A 19 -10.10 1.60 -18.01
C PHE A 19 -10.30 0.60 -19.16
N ASP A 20 -9.91 -0.66 -19.00
CA ASP A 20 -10.21 -1.73 -19.96
C ASP A 20 -11.72 -1.87 -20.16
N ASP A 21 -12.50 -1.94 -19.06
CA ASP A 21 -13.97 -2.04 -19.12
C ASP A 21 -14.64 -0.78 -19.71
N LEU A 22 -13.98 0.38 -19.62
CA LEU A 22 -14.41 1.64 -20.21
C LEU A 22 -13.94 1.80 -21.67
N GLY A 23 -13.10 0.90 -22.17
CA GLY A 23 -12.58 0.93 -23.54
C GLY A 23 -11.54 2.03 -23.78
N VAL A 24 -10.72 2.32 -22.77
CA VAL A 24 -9.65 3.32 -22.84
C VAL A 24 -8.29 2.63 -22.90
N GLU A 25 -7.42 3.08 -23.81
CA GLU A 25 -6.06 2.58 -23.92
C GLU A 25 -5.24 2.99 -22.69
N THR A 26 -4.66 1.99 -22.00
CA THR A 26 -3.82 2.21 -20.82
C THR A 26 -2.37 1.89 -21.12
N VAL A 27 -1.49 2.78 -20.68
CA VAL A 27 -0.05 2.53 -20.56
C VAL A 27 0.19 2.17 -19.10
N VAL A 28 0.21 0.86 -18.83
CA VAL A 28 0.51 0.34 -17.50
C VAL A 28 1.92 0.82 -17.11
N PRO A 29 2.08 1.53 -15.97
CA PRO A 29 3.38 1.99 -15.55
C PRO A 29 4.34 0.80 -15.36
N PRO A 30 5.63 0.94 -15.70
CA PRO A 30 6.60 -0.11 -15.39
C PRO A 30 6.64 -0.39 -13.90
N LYS A 31 7.05 -1.61 -13.52
CA LYS A 31 7.39 -1.89 -12.12
C LYS A 31 8.49 -0.94 -11.67
N CYS A 32 8.32 -0.36 -10.47
CA CYS A 32 9.32 0.53 -9.88
C CYS A 32 10.69 -0.17 -9.82
N SER A 33 11.72 0.55 -10.24
CA SER A 33 13.09 0.05 -10.32
C SER A 33 14.07 1.10 -9.82
N LYS A 34 15.37 0.74 -9.72
CA LYS A 34 16.43 1.72 -9.43
C LYS A 34 16.43 2.87 -10.44
N LYS A 35 16.22 2.57 -11.73
CA LYS A 35 16.09 3.59 -12.78
C LYS A 35 14.91 4.53 -12.51
N THR A 36 13.76 3.98 -12.13
CA THR A 36 12.56 4.77 -11.78
C THR A 36 12.87 5.72 -10.63
N LEU A 37 13.53 5.22 -9.58
CA LEU A 37 13.93 6.02 -8.44
C LEU A 37 14.94 7.11 -8.81
N GLU A 38 15.98 6.78 -9.58
CA GLU A 38 17.01 7.72 -10.06
C GLU A 38 16.40 8.86 -10.88
N LEU A 39 15.47 8.55 -11.79
CA LEU A 39 14.73 9.56 -12.57
C LEU A 39 13.93 10.48 -11.65
N GLY A 40 13.20 9.91 -10.69
CA GLY A 40 12.44 10.67 -9.70
C GLY A 40 13.33 11.62 -8.87
N THR A 41 14.42 11.09 -8.33
CA THR A 41 15.37 11.82 -7.49
C THR A 41 16.07 12.93 -8.25
N LYS A 42 16.37 12.73 -9.54
CA LYS A 42 17.06 13.71 -10.37
C LYS A 42 16.26 15.00 -10.56
N TYR A 43 14.93 14.90 -10.64
CA TYR A 43 14.08 16.02 -11.03
C TYR A 43 13.18 16.54 -9.90
N ALA A 44 12.95 15.75 -8.85
CA ALA A 44 12.15 16.18 -7.73
C ALA A 44 12.95 17.05 -6.73
N PRO A 45 12.26 17.90 -5.94
CA PRO A 45 12.92 18.62 -4.85
C PRO A 45 13.57 17.65 -3.85
N GLU A 46 14.78 17.96 -3.37
CA GLU A 46 15.59 17.07 -2.53
C GLU A 46 14.84 16.55 -1.29
N LEU A 47 14.19 17.46 -0.55
CA LEU A 47 13.46 17.17 0.69
C LEU A 47 11.99 16.77 0.49
N ILE A 48 11.59 16.44 -0.74
CA ILE A 48 10.26 15.85 -0.98
C ILE A 48 10.29 14.36 -0.62
N CYS A 49 9.15 13.85 -0.16
CA CYS A 49 9.04 12.47 0.29
C CYS A 49 9.18 11.48 -0.87
N LEU A 50 9.77 10.32 -0.56
CA LEU A 50 10.08 9.23 -1.49
C LEU A 50 8.93 8.85 -2.45
N PRO A 51 7.65 8.78 -2.02
CA PRO A 51 6.56 8.42 -2.93
C PRO A 51 6.37 9.41 -4.10
N LEU A 52 6.63 10.71 -3.89
CA LEU A 52 6.55 11.69 -4.98
C LEU A 52 7.64 11.42 -6.03
N LYS A 53 8.87 11.12 -5.58
CA LYS A 53 10.01 10.79 -6.45
C LYS A 53 9.70 9.54 -7.26
N ILE A 54 9.24 8.46 -6.61
CA ILE A 54 8.89 7.21 -7.31
C ILE A 54 7.78 7.44 -8.34
N ASN A 55 6.71 8.17 -7.98
CA ASN A 55 5.64 8.51 -8.90
C ASN A 55 6.14 9.33 -10.10
N LEU A 56 7.00 10.33 -9.88
CA LEU A 56 7.58 11.14 -10.95
C LEU A 56 8.39 10.30 -11.92
N GLY A 57 9.25 9.42 -11.41
CA GLY A 57 10.01 8.48 -12.23
C GLY A 57 9.11 7.57 -13.06
N ASN A 58 8.07 7.00 -12.44
CA ASN A 58 7.07 6.18 -13.12
C ASN A 58 6.38 6.94 -14.25
N TYR A 59 6.02 8.20 -14.02
CA TYR A 59 5.38 9.03 -15.03
C TYR A 59 6.31 9.28 -16.20
N ILE A 60 7.57 9.66 -15.97
CA ILE A 60 8.55 9.87 -17.03
C ILE A 60 8.67 8.60 -17.90
N GLU A 61 8.87 7.43 -17.28
CA GLU A 61 8.99 6.17 -18.03
C GLU A 61 7.71 5.79 -18.78
N SER A 62 6.54 6.16 -18.25
CA SER A 62 5.25 5.90 -18.90
C SER A 62 4.99 6.86 -20.07
N ILE A 63 5.42 8.12 -19.95
CA ILE A 63 5.35 9.13 -21.02
C ILE A 63 6.29 8.72 -22.18
N GLU A 64 7.49 8.22 -21.88
CA GLU A 64 8.41 7.68 -22.87
C GLU A 64 7.81 6.47 -23.64
N LYS A 65 6.88 5.73 -23.02
CA LYS A 65 6.10 4.66 -23.66
C LYS A 65 4.86 5.15 -24.43
N GLY A 66 4.63 6.47 -24.46
CA GLY A 66 3.57 7.12 -25.21
C GLY A 66 2.32 7.49 -24.40
N ALA A 67 2.38 7.49 -23.06
CA ALA A 67 1.29 8.04 -22.25
C ALA A 67 1.18 9.56 -22.45
N ASP A 68 -0.04 10.05 -22.68
CA ASP A 68 -0.33 11.49 -22.85
C ASP A 68 -1.15 12.06 -21.67
N THR A 69 -1.68 11.18 -20.80
CA THR A 69 -2.59 11.53 -19.71
C THR A 69 -2.21 10.74 -18.45
N ILE A 70 -2.13 11.42 -17.30
CA ILE A 70 -1.87 10.82 -15.99
C ILE A 70 -3.14 10.90 -15.15
N ALA A 71 -3.66 9.75 -14.72
CA ALA A 71 -4.73 9.66 -13.73
C ALA A 71 -4.11 9.45 -12.33
N ILE A 72 -4.39 10.36 -11.40
CA ILE A 72 -3.93 10.29 -10.01
C ILE A 72 -5.08 10.53 -9.05
N VAL A 73 -5.13 9.81 -7.94
CA VAL A 73 -6.08 10.08 -6.86
C VAL A 73 -5.56 11.26 -6.05
N GLY A 74 -6.39 12.28 -5.82
CA GLY A 74 -6.04 13.41 -4.97
C GLY A 74 -6.41 13.17 -3.50
N SER A 75 -6.03 14.10 -2.62
CA SER A 75 -6.39 14.04 -1.21
C SER A 75 -6.46 15.43 -0.58
N CYS A 76 -7.50 15.68 0.21
CA CYS A 76 -7.71 16.93 0.93
C CYS A 76 -7.18 16.92 2.38
N GLY A 77 -6.08 16.22 2.67
CA GLY A 77 -5.46 16.18 4.01
C GLY A 77 -4.26 17.12 4.15
N PRO A 78 -3.77 17.40 5.38
CA PRO A 78 -2.58 18.25 5.59
C PRO A 78 -1.26 17.58 5.17
N CYS A 79 -1.32 16.41 4.54
CA CYS A 79 -0.18 15.71 3.96
C CYS A 79 0.17 16.31 2.60
N ARG A 80 1.47 16.27 2.23
CA ARG A 80 1.97 16.71 0.92
C ARG A 80 1.33 15.97 -0.26
N PHE A 81 0.75 14.78 -0.05
CA PHE A 81 0.08 14.02 -1.09
C PHE A 81 -0.98 14.83 -1.85
N GLY A 82 -1.70 15.73 -1.17
CA GLY A 82 -2.69 16.62 -1.81
C GLY A 82 -2.10 17.61 -2.83
N TYR A 83 -0.78 17.84 -2.80
CA TYR A 83 -0.07 18.72 -3.72
C TYR A 83 0.74 17.97 -4.79
N TYR A 84 0.70 16.63 -4.79
CA TYR A 84 1.51 15.84 -5.73
C TYR A 84 1.19 16.19 -7.19
N SER A 85 -0.09 16.26 -7.54
CA SER A 85 -0.53 16.55 -8.91
C SER A 85 0.04 17.86 -9.43
N GLU A 86 -0.03 18.93 -8.62
CA GLU A 86 0.44 20.26 -9.03
C GLU A 86 1.96 20.31 -9.13
N VAL A 87 2.67 19.78 -8.14
CA VAL A 87 4.14 19.76 -8.14
C VAL A 87 4.67 18.94 -9.31
N GLN A 88 4.13 17.76 -9.53
CA GLN A 88 4.55 16.89 -10.62
C GLN A 88 4.18 17.46 -12.00
N LYS A 89 3.04 18.16 -12.11
CA LYS A 89 2.65 18.86 -13.34
C LYS A 89 3.65 19.93 -13.74
N GLU A 90 4.06 20.79 -12.80
CA GLU A 90 5.03 21.85 -13.09
C GLU A 90 6.40 21.25 -13.44
N ILE A 91 6.87 20.23 -12.70
CA ILE A 91 8.13 19.55 -13.04
C ILE A 91 8.09 18.93 -14.44
N LEU A 92 7.01 18.21 -14.79
CA LEU A 92 6.89 17.58 -16.10
C LEU A 92 6.82 18.63 -17.23
N ARG A 93 6.17 19.77 -16.98
CA ARG A 93 6.13 20.90 -17.92
C ARG A 93 7.52 21.50 -18.14
N ASP A 94 8.28 21.73 -17.07
CA ASP A 94 9.65 22.26 -17.15
C ASP A 94 10.60 21.33 -17.91
N LEU A 95 10.35 20.02 -17.86
CA LEU A 95 11.06 19.01 -18.65
C LEU A 95 10.61 18.94 -20.12
N GLY A 96 9.60 19.72 -20.52
CA GLY A 96 9.07 19.77 -21.88
C GLY A 96 8.06 18.68 -22.19
N TYR A 97 7.54 17.95 -21.20
CA TYR A 97 6.48 16.97 -21.41
C TYR A 97 5.11 17.65 -21.48
N ASN A 98 4.38 17.39 -22.57
CA ASN A 98 2.99 17.82 -22.72
C ASN A 98 2.05 16.71 -22.28
N VAL A 99 1.68 16.70 -21.00
CA VAL A 99 0.80 15.68 -20.42
C VAL A 99 -0.36 16.31 -19.68
N GLU A 100 -1.54 15.71 -19.81
CA GLU A 100 -2.71 16.09 -19.03
C GLU A 100 -2.74 15.32 -17.70
N ILE A 101 -2.76 16.03 -16.57
CA ILE A 101 -2.95 15.38 -15.26
C ILE A 101 -4.42 15.52 -14.85
N VAL A 102 -5.09 14.39 -14.66
CA VAL A 102 -6.48 14.31 -14.24
C VAL A 102 -6.54 13.76 -12.82
N VAL A 103 -6.94 14.63 -11.89
CA VAL A 103 -7.10 14.28 -10.48
C VAL A 103 -8.46 13.63 -10.27
N LEU A 104 -8.45 12.34 -9.93
CA LEU A 104 -9.63 11.54 -9.61
C LEU A 104 -9.94 11.66 -8.12
N GLU A 105 -10.69 12.69 -7.78
CA GLU A 105 -11.23 12.90 -6.43
C GLU A 105 -12.74 12.72 -6.43
N ILE A 106 -13.27 12.30 -5.28
CA ILE A 106 -14.71 12.31 -4.99
C ILE A 106 -14.92 13.35 -3.91
N PRO A 107 -14.93 14.65 -4.25
CA PRO A 107 -15.09 15.71 -3.26
C PRO A 107 -16.44 15.55 -2.57
N GLU A 108 -16.42 15.33 -1.25
CA GLU A 108 -17.62 15.27 -0.38
C GLU A 108 -18.71 14.27 -0.83
N GLY A 109 -18.35 13.26 -1.62
CA GLY A 109 -19.32 12.31 -2.17
C GLY A 109 -20.03 12.77 -3.45
N ASP A 110 -19.54 13.82 -4.13
CA ASP A 110 -20.08 14.26 -5.43
C ASP A 110 -19.71 13.26 -6.55
N ILE A 111 -20.59 12.28 -6.71
CA ILE A 111 -20.51 11.24 -7.75
C ILE A 111 -20.65 11.84 -9.16
N VAL A 112 -21.33 12.99 -9.32
CA VAL A 112 -21.53 13.61 -10.63
C VAL A 112 -20.23 14.20 -11.12
N GLU A 113 -19.51 14.95 -10.28
CA GLU A 113 -18.20 15.49 -10.64
C GLU A 113 -17.17 14.38 -10.89
N PHE A 114 -17.19 13.32 -10.08
CA PHE A 114 -16.38 12.13 -10.35
C PHE A 114 -16.66 11.52 -11.74
N CYS A 115 -17.94 11.30 -12.07
CA CYS A 115 -18.35 10.79 -13.37
C CYS A 115 -17.95 11.75 -14.51
N ASN A 116 -18.01 13.06 -14.30
CA ASN A 116 -17.58 14.06 -15.27
C ASN A 116 -16.07 13.98 -15.53
N ARG A 117 -15.25 13.86 -14.48
CA ARG A 117 -13.79 13.70 -14.61
C ARG A 117 -13.40 12.41 -15.32
N ILE A 118 -14.04 11.29 -14.96
CA ILE A 118 -13.88 10.01 -15.68
C ILE A 118 -14.38 10.15 -17.13
N GLY A 119 -15.47 10.88 -17.36
CA GLY A 119 -16.01 11.15 -18.69
C GLY A 119 -15.13 12.04 -19.58
N LYS A 120 -14.19 12.82 -19.01
CA LYS A 120 -13.19 13.58 -19.77
C LYS A 120 -12.11 12.65 -20.35
N ILE A 121 -11.73 11.63 -19.60
CA ILE A 121 -10.67 10.69 -19.97
C ILE A 121 -11.18 9.44 -20.67
N THR A 122 -12.50 9.24 -20.73
CA THR A 122 -13.12 8.06 -21.35
C THR A 122 -14.04 8.44 -22.50
N ASN A 123 -14.27 7.49 -23.41
CA ASN A 123 -15.20 7.66 -24.54
C ASN A 123 -16.69 7.55 -24.14
N THR A 124 -17.01 7.52 -22.84
CA THR A 124 -18.38 7.34 -22.34
C THR A 124 -18.75 8.44 -21.35
N LYS A 125 -19.88 9.10 -21.58
CA LYS A 125 -20.49 10.03 -20.62
C LYS A 125 -21.63 9.38 -19.81
N ASN A 126 -21.87 8.09 -20.00
CA ASN A 126 -22.95 7.38 -19.30
C ASN A 126 -22.54 7.08 -17.84
N PRO A 127 -23.16 7.75 -16.84
CA PRO A 127 -22.78 7.59 -15.44
C PRO A 127 -23.07 6.19 -14.90
N ILE A 128 -24.13 5.52 -15.39
CA ILE A 128 -24.47 4.15 -14.96
C ILE A 128 -23.37 3.18 -15.39
N LYS A 129 -22.87 3.33 -16.62
CA LYS A 129 -21.75 2.52 -17.12
C LYS A 129 -20.50 2.77 -16.29
N ILE A 130 -20.15 4.04 -16.06
CA ILE A 130 -18.97 4.42 -15.25
C ILE A 130 -19.05 3.82 -13.85
N MET A 131 -20.17 3.97 -13.15
CA MET A 131 -20.34 3.44 -11.81
C MET A 131 -20.31 1.91 -11.76
N LYS A 132 -20.82 1.23 -12.79
CA LYS A 132 -20.73 -0.24 -12.90
C LYS A 132 -19.28 -0.71 -13.09
N CYS A 133 -18.53 -0.06 -13.98
CA CYS A 133 -17.11 -0.36 -14.21
C CYS A 133 -16.29 -0.08 -12.94
N PHE A 134 -16.56 1.05 -12.27
CA PHE A 134 -15.95 1.40 -10.99
C PHE A 134 -16.24 0.36 -9.91
N ALA A 135 -17.49 -0.06 -9.75
CA ALA A 135 -17.87 -1.10 -8.80
C ALA A 135 -17.18 -2.44 -9.08
N ASN A 136 -16.96 -2.80 -10.35
CA ASN A 136 -16.20 -3.99 -10.72
C ASN A 136 -14.70 -3.84 -10.42
N ALA A 137 -14.09 -2.69 -10.69
CA ALA A 137 -12.71 -2.39 -10.32
C ALA A 137 -12.50 -2.48 -8.79
N MET A 138 -13.46 -1.98 -8.00
CA MET A 138 -13.43 -2.15 -6.54
C MET A 138 -13.52 -3.62 -6.10
N LYS A 139 -14.25 -4.48 -6.84
CA LYS A 139 -14.24 -5.93 -6.57
C LYS A 139 -12.88 -6.55 -6.88
N VAL A 140 -12.25 -6.16 -7.98
CA VAL A 140 -10.89 -6.58 -8.34
C VAL A 140 -9.92 -6.17 -7.23
N LEU A 141 -9.96 -4.92 -6.79
CA LEU A 141 -9.11 -4.38 -5.72
C LEU A 141 -9.26 -5.16 -4.40
N ARG A 142 -10.50 -5.43 -3.96
CA ARG A 142 -10.73 -6.21 -2.72
C ARG A 142 -10.22 -7.65 -2.85
N LYS A 143 -10.35 -8.27 -4.02
CA LYS A 143 -9.90 -9.65 -4.25
C LYS A 143 -8.37 -9.76 -4.27
N ILE A 144 -7.66 -8.85 -4.95
CA ILE A 144 -6.20 -8.88 -4.96
C ILE A 144 -5.63 -8.60 -3.57
N ASN A 145 -6.14 -7.57 -2.88
CA ASN A 145 -5.67 -7.27 -1.51
C ASN A 145 -5.92 -8.43 -0.55
N GLY A 146 -7.11 -9.06 -0.61
CA GLY A 146 -7.42 -10.22 0.21
C GLY A 146 -6.56 -11.44 -0.12
N PHE A 147 -6.09 -11.56 -1.37
CA PHE A 147 -5.13 -12.58 -1.75
C PHE A 147 -3.73 -12.27 -1.19
N GLU A 148 -3.23 -11.05 -1.36
CA GLU A 148 -1.95 -10.59 -0.83
C GLU A 148 -1.86 -10.71 0.70
N GLU A 149 -2.91 -10.31 1.41
CA GLU A 149 -2.99 -10.46 2.87
C GLU A 149 -2.85 -11.92 3.29
N LYS A 150 -3.52 -12.84 2.59
CA LYS A 150 -3.40 -14.28 2.85
C LYS A 150 -2.01 -14.79 2.51
N VAL A 151 -1.40 -14.34 1.42
CA VAL A 151 -0.04 -14.71 1.05
C VAL A 151 0.94 -14.35 2.18
N LEU A 152 0.88 -13.12 2.69
CA LEU A 152 1.72 -12.65 3.80
C LEU A 152 1.47 -13.38 5.12
N ARG A 153 0.25 -13.88 5.34
CA ARG A 153 -0.06 -14.66 6.54
C ARG A 153 0.29 -16.14 6.43
N LEU A 154 0.20 -16.74 5.25
CA LEU A 154 0.28 -18.19 5.07
C LEU A 154 1.70 -18.69 4.72
N ARG A 155 2.53 -17.88 4.06
CA ARG A 155 3.93 -18.24 3.68
C ARG A 155 4.75 -18.88 4.82
N PRO A 156 4.75 -18.35 6.06
CA PRO A 156 5.55 -18.95 7.14
C PRO A 156 5.13 -20.37 7.53
N TYR A 157 3.89 -20.74 7.22
CA TYR A 157 3.31 -22.04 7.54
C TYR A 157 3.48 -23.04 6.38
N GLU A 158 4.09 -22.67 5.26
CA GLU A 158 4.33 -23.59 4.14
C GLU A 158 5.08 -24.84 4.58
N VAL A 159 4.59 -26.00 4.11
CA VAL A 159 5.34 -27.27 4.19
C VAL A 159 6.44 -27.29 3.14
N ASN A 160 6.10 -26.98 1.88
CA ASN A 160 7.08 -26.81 0.80
C ASN A 160 7.28 -25.31 0.56
N LYS A 161 8.47 -24.80 0.92
CA LYS A 161 8.79 -23.38 0.77
C LYS A 161 8.74 -22.97 -0.71
N GLY A 162 7.94 -21.95 -1.03
CA GLY A 162 7.86 -21.37 -2.38
C GLY A 162 6.62 -21.76 -3.20
N ASP A 163 5.77 -22.67 -2.71
CA ASP A 163 4.51 -23.03 -3.38
C ASP A 163 3.58 -21.82 -3.57
N ILE A 164 3.46 -20.98 -2.54
CA ILE A 164 2.68 -19.73 -2.56
C ILE A 164 3.37 -18.68 -3.42
N ASP A 165 4.70 -18.59 -3.43
CA ASP A 165 5.44 -17.65 -4.28
C ASP A 165 5.22 -17.96 -5.76
N GLU A 166 5.31 -19.22 -6.13
CA GLU A 166 5.03 -19.68 -7.50
C GLU A 166 3.58 -19.36 -7.89
N LEU A 167 2.62 -19.65 -7.00
CA LEU A 167 1.21 -19.32 -7.24
C LEU A 167 0.99 -17.80 -7.40
N TYR A 168 1.65 -16.99 -6.57
CA TYR A 168 1.57 -15.53 -6.64
C TYR A 168 2.11 -15.01 -7.97
N HIS A 169 3.29 -15.49 -8.41
CA HIS A 169 3.86 -15.12 -9.71
C HIS A 169 2.96 -15.52 -10.88
N GLN A 170 2.38 -16.73 -10.84
CA GLN A 170 1.44 -17.18 -11.86
C GLN A 170 0.18 -16.31 -11.91
N LEU A 171 -0.36 -15.90 -10.76
CA LEU A 171 -1.51 -15.00 -10.70
C LEU A 171 -1.15 -13.64 -11.31
N VAL A 172 -0.07 -12.99 -10.86
CA VAL A 172 0.34 -11.66 -11.34
C VAL A 172 0.51 -11.68 -12.85
N LYS A 173 1.21 -12.69 -13.40
CA LYS A 173 1.36 -12.84 -14.86
C LYS A 173 0.02 -12.98 -15.59
N LYS A 174 -0.89 -13.82 -15.08
CA LYS A 174 -2.24 -13.96 -15.65
C LYS A 174 -3.02 -12.65 -15.61
N LEU A 175 -2.85 -11.83 -14.57
CA LEU A 175 -3.51 -10.54 -14.44
C LEU A 175 -2.92 -9.48 -15.37
N GLU A 176 -1.60 -9.47 -15.55
CA GLU A 176 -0.90 -8.62 -16.53
C GLU A 176 -1.39 -8.91 -17.97
N ASP A 177 -1.56 -10.20 -18.31
CA ASP A 177 -2.06 -10.66 -19.62
C ASP A 177 -3.59 -10.50 -19.79
N SER A 178 -4.33 -10.21 -18.72
CA SER A 178 -5.79 -10.12 -18.75
C SER A 178 -6.30 -8.75 -19.21
N THR A 179 -7.45 -8.74 -19.89
CA THR A 179 -8.17 -7.51 -20.24
C THR A 179 -9.53 -7.47 -19.56
N GLY A 180 -9.79 -6.40 -18.82
CA GLY A 180 -11.08 -6.14 -18.16
C GLY A 180 -11.31 -6.90 -16.85
N SER A 181 -12.27 -6.41 -16.06
CA SER A 181 -12.49 -6.87 -14.69
C SER A 181 -12.96 -8.32 -14.59
N LYS A 182 -13.76 -8.80 -15.56
CA LYS A 182 -14.33 -10.16 -15.54
C LYS A 182 -13.25 -11.24 -15.60
N ALA A 183 -12.27 -11.08 -16.49
CA ALA A 183 -11.16 -12.03 -16.64
C ALA A 183 -10.26 -12.01 -15.39
N MET A 184 -9.94 -10.81 -14.89
CA MET A 184 -9.13 -10.66 -13.68
C MET A 184 -9.77 -11.30 -12.45
N ILE A 185 -11.09 -11.10 -12.24
CA ILE A 185 -11.84 -11.74 -11.14
C ILE A 185 -11.75 -13.26 -11.24
N HIS A 186 -11.93 -13.82 -12.45
CA HIS A 186 -11.86 -15.26 -12.66
C HIS A 186 -10.48 -15.84 -12.28
N HIS A 187 -9.38 -15.17 -12.65
CA HIS A 187 -8.03 -15.60 -12.26
C HIS A 187 -7.77 -15.46 -10.76
N MET A 188 -8.29 -14.42 -10.11
CA MET A 188 -8.19 -14.28 -8.65
C MET A 188 -8.98 -15.37 -7.91
N ASP A 189 -10.16 -15.75 -8.41
CA ASP A 189 -10.94 -16.85 -7.85
C ASP A 189 -10.23 -18.20 -8.00
N TRP A 190 -9.62 -18.44 -9.17
CA TRP A 190 -8.75 -19.60 -9.39
C TRP A 190 -7.58 -19.63 -8.40
N ALA A 191 -6.84 -18.53 -8.25
CA ALA A 191 -5.69 -18.48 -7.35
C ALA A 191 -6.10 -18.63 -5.88
N MET A 192 -7.24 -18.06 -5.48
CA MET A 192 -7.78 -18.22 -4.14
C MET A 192 -8.20 -19.68 -3.84
N GLY A 193 -8.70 -20.41 -4.84
CA GLY A 193 -8.95 -21.85 -4.72
C GLY A 193 -7.66 -22.64 -4.55
N ARG A 194 -6.67 -22.38 -5.41
CA ARG A 194 -5.33 -23.03 -5.33
C ARG A 194 -4.61 -22.76 -4.02
N LEU A 195 -4.75 -21.55 -3.47
CA LEU A 195 -4.14 -21.18 -2.20
C LEU A 195 -4.68 -22.02 -1.02
N GLN A 196 -5.93 -22.47 -1.08
CA GLN A 196 -6.52 -23.33 -0.04
C GLN A 196 -6.00 -24.77 -0.10
N GLU A 197 -5.46 -25.20 -1.24
CA GLU A 197 -4.93 -26.53 -1.46
C GLU A 197 -3.45 -26.65 -1.07
N VAL A 198 -2.76 -25.52 -0.82
CA VAL A 198 -1.35 -25.51 -0.43
C VAL A 198 -1.19 -26.21 0.93
N PRO A 199 -0.24 -27.16 1.08
CA PRO A 199 0.01 -27.83 2.35
C PRO A 199 0.64 -26.88 3.37
N LEU A 200 0.01 -26.76 4.55
CA LEU A 200 0.44 -25.86 5.62
C LEU A 200 0.63 -26.59 6.96
N ASP A 201 1.75 -26.34 7.62
CA ASP A 201 2.02 -26.74 9.01
C ASP A 201 1.46 -25.68 9.98
N ARG A 202 0.17 -25.78 10.28
CA ARG A 202 -0.52 -24.87 11.22
C ARG A 202 -0.09 -25.03 12.68
N LYS A 203 0.72 -26.05 13.02
CA LYS A 203 1.23 -26.25 14.39
C LYS A 203 2.55 -25.51 14.62
N ARG A 204 3.17 -24.98 13.56
CA ARG A 204 4.42 -24.24 13.63
C ARG A 204 4.27 -22.99 14.50
N ASP A 205 5.23 -22.79 15.40
CA ASP A 205 5.26 -21.67 16.33
C ASP A 205 5.77 -20.40 15.62
N VAL A 206 4.92 -19.74 14.85
CA VAL A 206 5.24 -18.58 14.01
C VAL A 206 5.06 -17.26 14.79
N LEU A 207 5.95 -16.30 14.62
CA LEU A 207 5.79 -14.94 15.18
C LEU A 207 4.79 -14.13 14.36
N LYS A 208 4.03 -13.24 15.00
CA LYS A 208 3.09 -12.33 14.34
C LYS A 208 3.58 -10.90 14.44
N VAL A 209 3.81 -10.26 13.29
CA VAL A 209 4.27 -8.88 13.21
C VAL A 209 3.30 -8.02 12.40
N GLY A 210 2.88 -6.91 13.00
CA GLY A 210 2.11 -5.88 12.32
C GLY A 210 3.02 -4.88 11.62
N ILE A 211 2.65 -4.43 10.42
CA ILE A 211 3.32 -3.34 9.71
C ILE A 211 2.37 -2.14 9.67
N VAL A 212 2.82 -1.02 10.22
CA VAL A 212 2.12 0.27 10.24
C VAL A 212 2.97 1.32 9.53
N GLY A 213 2.40 2.47 9.17
CA GLY A 213 3.19 3.55 8.61
C GLY A 213 2.52 4.38 7.53
N GLU A 214 3.36 5.04 6.75
CA GLU A 214 2.93 5.83 5.60
C GLU A 214 2.41 4.92 4.48
N ILE A 215 1.26 5.28 3.90
CA ILE A 215 0.51 4.43 2.98
C ILE A 215 1.33 3.86 1.83
N TYR A 216 2.06 4.72 1.11
CA TYR A 216 2.78 4.27 -0.07
C TYR A 216 3.87 3.29 0.35
N THR A 217 4.62 3.60 1.40
CA THR A 217 5.68 2.69 1.89
C THR A 217 5.15 1.38 2.47
N VAL A 218 3.97 1.36 3.08
CA VAL A 218 3.37 0.10 3.57
C VAL A 218 2.89 -0.77 2.40
N ILE A 219 2.28 -0.16 1.38
CA ILE A 219 1.67 -0.89 0.26
C ILE A 219 2.71 -1.31 -0.78
N ASP A 220 3.59 -0.40 -1.20
CA ASP A 220 4.50 -0.61 -2.31
C ASP A 220 5.77 -1.36 -1.90
N ASP A 221 5.91 -2.57 -2.44
CA ASP A 221 6.98 -3.49 -2.06
C ASP A 221 8.37 -3.02 -2.55
N PHE A 222 8.47 -2.29 -3.66
CA PHE A 222 9.75 -1.70 -4.08
C PHE A 222 10.24 -0.65 -3.06
N SER A 223 9.35 0.26 -2.67
CA SER A 223 9.68 1.34 -1.75
C SER A 223 10.05 0.86 -0.34
N ASN A 224 9.56 -0.30 0.10
CA ASN A 224 9.90 -0.88 1.40
C ASN A 224 10.93 -2.01 1.34
N LEU A 225 11.57 -2.22 0.19
CA LEU A 225 12.56 -3.27 -0.02
C LEU A 225 12.01 -4.68 0.27
N ASP A 226 10.78 -4.97 -0.16
CA ASP A 226 10.11 -6.28 -0.04
C ASP A 226 10.01 -6.79 1.41
N ILE A 227 9.82 -5.88 2.39
CA ILE A 227 9.87 -6.22 3.82
C ILE A 227 8.91 -7.36 4.19
N GLY A 228 7.71 -7.40 3.60
CA GLY A 228 6.72 -8.44 3.89
C GLY A 228 7.24 -9.82 3.52
N LYS A 229 7.86 -9.95 2.33
CA LYS A 229 8.47 -11.20 1.89
C LYS A 229 9.70 -11.55 2.73
N LYS A 230 10.57 -10.58 3.04
CA LYS A 230 11.76 -10.80 3.89
C LYS A 230 11.39 -11.34 5.27
N LEU A 231 10.36 -10.80 5.90
CA LEU A 231 9.84 -11.29 7.17
C LEU A 231 9.24 -12.70 7.05
N ASN A 232 8.49 -12.97 5.98
CA ASN A 232 8.00 -14.33 5.73
C ASN A 232 9.14 -15.34 5.55
N ASP A 233 10.21 -14.95 4.85
CA ASP A 233 11.41 -15.76 4.66
C ASP A 233 12.14 -16.05 5.99
N MET A 234 11.99 -15.16 6.99
CA MET A 234 12.42 -15.35 8.37
C MET A 234 11.43 -16.19 9.22
N GLY A 235 10.34 -16.68 8.64
CA GLY A 235 9.32 -17.46 9.35
C GLY A 235 8.38 -16.62 10.21
N VAL A 236 8.05 -15.41 9.77
CA VAL A 236 7.16 -14.46 10.49
C VAL A 236 5.88 -14.24 9.71
N GLU A 237 4.73 -14.37 10.37
CA GLU A 237 3.41 -14.00 9.86
C GLU A 237 3.30 -12.47 9.87
N VAL A 238 2.98 -11.91 8.70
CA VAL A 238 2.93 -10.46 8.52
C VAL A 238 1.50 -10.01 8.24
N HIS A 239 1.11 -8.91 8.88
CA HIS A 239 -0.10 -8.19 8.54
C HIS A 239 0.19 -6.70 8.35
N LYS A 240 -0.11 -6.16 7.17
CA LYS A 240 -0.05 -4.73 6.89
C LYS A 240 -1.34 -4.07 7.38
N SER A 241 -1.25 -3.00 8.17
CA SER A 241 -2.42 -2.31 8.72
C SER A 241 -3.21 -1.52 7.68
N LEU A 242 -2.60 -1.31 6.51
CA LEU A 242 -3.16 -0.59 5.37
C LEU A 242 -3.09 -1.49 4.14
N SER A 243 -4.21 -1.59 3.44
CA SER A 243 -4.27 -2.04 2.06
C SER A 243 -4.83 -0.94 1.16
N ALA A 244 -4.48 -0.96 -0.12
CA ALA A 244 -4.95 0.06 -1.07
C ALA A 244 -6.48 0.13 -1.19
N GLY A 245 -7.17 -0.97 -0.92
CA GLY A 245 -8.61 -1.11 -1.01
C GLY A 245 -9.31 -0.55 0.21
N GLU A 246 -8.76 -0.74 1.40
CA GLU A 246 -9.22 -0.06 2.60
C GLU A 246 -9.03 1.44 2.43
N TRP A 247 -7.82 1.88 2.07
CA TRP A 247 -7.56 3.30 1.84
C TRP A 247 -8.47 3.92 0.76
N MET A 248 -8.65 3.25 -0.37
CA MET A 248 -9.54 3.73 -1.43
C MET A 248 -10.99 3.78 -0.96
N THR A 249 -11.42 2.86 -0.11
CA THR A 249 -12.77 2.92 0.47
C THR A 249 -12.88 4.09 1.48
N ASP A 250 -11.82 4.34 2.27
CA ASP A 250 -11.74 5.46 3.22
C ASP A 250 -11.81 6.82 2.54
N VAL A 251 -11.04 7.01 1.44
CA VAL A 251 -11.05 8.23 0.64
C VAL A 251 -12.40 8.49 -0.03
N ILE A 252 -13.09 7.44 -0.48
CA ILE A 252 -14.30 7.56 -1.31
C ILE A 252 -15.59 7.63 -0.49
N TYR A 253 -15.72 6.81 0.55
CA TYR A 253 -16.97 6.65 1.29
C TYR A 253 -16.96 7.28 2.68
N TYR A 254 -15.80 7.33 3.35
CA TYR A 254 -15.80 7.40 4.82
C TYR A 254 -15.39 8.74 5.43
N ARG A 255 -14.81 9.66 4.66
CA ARG A 255 -14.61 11.05 5.10
C ARG A 255 -15.91 11.79 5.48
N SER A 256 -17.09 11.28 5.08
CA SER A 256 -18.38 11.90 5.41
C SER A 256 -19.16 11.21 6.56
N ILE A 257 -18.87 9.95 6.91
CA ILE A 257 -19.76 9.15 7.80
C ILE A 257 -19.01 8.32 8.88
N GLY A 258 -17.72 8.00 8.71
CA GLY A 258 -16.90 7.23 9.67
C GLY A 258 -17.37 5.79 9.89
N THR A 259 -16.51 4.80 9.63
CA THR A 259 -16.85 3.39 9.91
C THR A 259 -16.65 3.02 11.37
N SER A 260 -17.26 1.90 11.80
CA SER A 260 -17.00 1.32 13.12
C SER A 260 -15.54 0.89 13.32
N ARG A 261 -14.81 0.56 12.24
CA ARG A 261 -13.40 0.17 12.31
C ARG A 261 -12.47 1.36 12.44
N GLU A 262 -12.64 2.40 11.63
CA GLU A 262 -11.86 3.64 11.76
C GLU A 262 -12.07 4.25 13.13
N ARG A 263 -13.32 4.27 13.61
CA ARG A 263 -13.63 4.74 14.97
C ARG A 263 -12.85 3.96 16.02
N ARG A 264 -12.78 2.63 15.93
CA ARG A 264 -11.94 1.84 16.85
C ARG A 264 -10.46 2.18 16.77
N ILE A 265 -9.94 2.45 15.56
CA ILE A 265 -8.53 2.88 15.39
C ILE A 265 -8.33 4.24 16.05
N TRP A 266 -9.28 5.16 15.89
CA TRP A 266 -9.22 6.50 16.47
C TRP A 266 -9.34 6.44 18.00
N ASP A 267 -10.30 5.68 18.52
CA ASP A 267 -10.49 5.47 19.96
C ASP A 267 -9.23 4.85 20.59
N ALA A 268 -8.55 3.94 19.88
CA ALA A 268 -7.28 3.36 20.33
C ALA A 268 -6.11 4.38 20.30
N ALA A 269 -6.15 5.35 19.38
CA ALA A 269 -5.11 6.37 19.23
C ALA A 269 -5.33 7.61 20.13
N GLU A 270 -6.59 7.92 20.47
CA GLU A 270 -7.00 9.12 21.21
C GLU A 270 -6.21 9.38 22.51
N PRO A 271 -5.86 8.35 23.33
CA PRO A 271 -5.06 8.57 24.53
C PRO A 271 -3.65 9.12 24.27
N TYR A 272 -3.16 8.98 23.04
CA TYR A 272 -1.80 9.33 22.63
C TYR A 272 -1.76 10.52 21.66
N VAL A 273 -2.78 10.67 20.81
CA VAL A 273 -2.89 11.76 19.84
C VAL A 273 -4.35 12.17 19.64
N GLN A 274 -4.67 13.41 20.05
CA GLN A 274 -6.05 13.93 20.00
C GLN A 274 -6.36 14.69 18.71
N VAL A 275 -5.34 15.08 17.95
CA VAL A 275 -5.49 15.92 16.75
C VAL A 275 -5.10 15.17 15.49
N CYS A 276 -5.73 15.51 14.36
CA CYS A 276 -5.33 14.98 13.06
C CYS A 276 -4.01 15.61 12.61
N ILE A 277 -2.93 14.83 12.66
CA ILE A 277 -1.58 15.22 12.22
C ILE A 277 -1.36 15.11 10.71
N GLY A 278 -2.37 14.63 9.98
CA GLY A 278 -2.29 14.36 8.53
C GLY A 278 -1.71 12.99 8.20
N GLY A 279 -1.79 12.63 6.91
CA GLY A 279 -1.31 11.33 6.45
C GLY A 279 -2.00 10.18 7.19
N HIS A 280 -1.22 9.19 7.63
CA HIS A 280 -1.68 8.02 8.37
C HIS A 280 -1.14 7.97 9.81
N GLY A 281 -0.64 9.08 10.34
CA GLY A 281 0.09 9.07 11.61
C GLY A 281 -0.77 8.64 12.81
N ARG A 282 -2.04 9.06 12.87
CA ARG A 282 -2.96 8.63 13.92
C ARG A 282 -3.31 7.15 13.79
N GLU A 283 -3.53 6.70 12.57
CA GLU A 283 -3.85 5.31 12.23
C GLU A 283 -2.67 4.38 12.58
N THR A 284 -1.44 4.84 12.40
CA THR A 284 -0.22 4.13 12.83
C THR A 284 -0.24 3.88 14.35
N ILE A 285 -0.56 4.89 15.16
CA ILE A 285 -0.65 4.73 16.62
C ILE A 285 -1.80 3.79 17.00
N GLY A 286 -3.00 4.03 16.46
CA GLY A 286 -4.18 3.24 16.78
C GLY A 286 -4.03 1.77 16.40
N ASN A 287 -3.47 1.46 15.23
CA ASN A 287 -3.20 0.09 14.84
C ASN A 287 -2.10 -0.56 15.68
N THR A 288 -1.09 0.18 16.14
CA THR A 288 -0.06 -0.34 17.05
C THR A 288 -0.68 -0.79 18.38
N VAL A 289 -1.57 0.02 18.96
CA VAL A 289 -2.31 -0.32 20.17
C VAL A 289 -3.17 -1.57 19.95
N ARG A 290 -3.89 -1.62 18.83
CA ARG A 290 -4.72 -2.77 18.47
C ARG A 290 -3.91 -4.04 18.27
N TYR A 291 -2.74 -3.96 17.65
CA TYR A 291 -1.86 -5.12 17.50
C TYR A 291 -1.39 -5.67 18.86
N ALA A 292 -1.14 -4.80 19.84
CA ALA A 292 -0.87 -5.25 21.21
C ALA A 292 -2.07 -5.99 21.83
N GLU A 293 -3.27 -5.46 21.65
CA GLU A 293 -4.51 -6.04 22.18
C GLU A 293 -4.89 -7.36 21.48
N GLU A 294 -4.57 -7.49 20.19
CA GLU A 294 -4.76 -8.69 19.39
C GLU A 294 -3.63 -9.75 19.61
N GLY A 295 -2.65 -9.44 20.45
CA GLY A 295 -1.59 -10.38 20.85
C GLY A 295 -0.50 -10.60 19.80
N TYR A 296 -0.20 -9.59 18.97
CA TYR A 296 0.95 -9.62 18.07
C TYR A 296 2.26 -9.55 18.87
N ASP A 297 3.30 -10.19 18.34
CA ASP A 297 4.60 -10.25 19.00
C ASP A 297 5.39 -8.93 18.88
N GLY A 298 5.12 -8.15 17.83
CA GLY A 298 5.74 -6.85 17.62
C GLY A 298 5.15 -6.07 16.44
N VAL A 299 5.55 -4.82 16.30
CA VAL A 299 5.14 -3.94 15.20
C VAL A 299 6.35 -3.33 14.50
N ILE A 300 6.27 -3.12 13.19
CA ILE A 300 7.27 -2.39 12.41
C ILE A 300 6.58 -1.16 11.81
N GLN A 301 7.10 0.02 12.11
CA GLN A 301 6.64 1.29 11.53
C GLN A 301 7.50 1.64 10.32
N LEU A 302 6.88 1.84 9.15
CA LEU A 302 7.54 2.24 7.92
C LEU A 302 7.22 3.70 7.59
N MET A 303 8.22 4.46 7.17
CA MET A 303 7.99 5.83 6.71
C MET A 303 9.06 6.28 5.73
N PRO A 304 8.72 7.14 4.76
CA PRO A 304 9.72 7.80 3.97
C PRO A 304 10.40 8.91 4.80
N PHE A 305 11.67 9.17 4.51
CA PHE A 305 12.39 10.32 5.08
C PHE A 305 11.59 11.60 4.83
N THR A 306 11.54 12.49 5.83
CA THR A 306 10.70 13.72 5.88
C THR A 306 9.18 13.53 6.00
N CYS A 307 8.66 12.31 6.21
CA CYS A 307 7.24 12.11 6.48
C CYS A 307 6.85 12.67 7.86
N MET A 308 6.45 13.94 7.91
CA MET A 308 6.11 14.63 9.17
C MET A 308 5.09 13.85 10.02
N PRO A 309 3.94 13.35 9.50
CA PRO A 309 3.00 12.63 10.34
C PRO A 309 3.58 11.38 11.00
N GLU A 310 4.37 10.59 10.26
CA GLU A 310 4.98 9.38 10.80
C GLU A 310 6.13 9.68 11.76
N ILE A 311 6.88 10.77 11.55
CA ILE A 311 7.90 11.23 12.50
C ILE A 311 7.25 11.63 13.82
N VAL A 312 6.10 12.31 13.78
CA VAL A 312 5.33 12.62 14.99
C VAL A 312 4.87 11.33 15.66
N SER A 313 4.31 10.37 14.91
CA SER A 313 3.91 9.07 15.47
C SER A 313 5.08 8.30 16.07
N MET A 314 6.25 8.33 15.42
CA MET A 314 7.48 7.71 15.91
C MET A 314 7.92 8.29 17.25
N SER A 315 7.77 9.60 17.46
CA SER A 315 8.07 10.25 18.75
C SER A 315 7.12 9.82 19.88
N ILE A 316 5.92 9.36 19.53
CA ILE A 316 4.89 8.89 20.47
C ILE A 316 5.03 7.39 20.75
N MET A 317 5.60 6.60 19.82
CA MET A 317 5.75 5.15 19.95
C MET A 317 6.42 4.67 21.25
N PRO A 318 7.46 5.32 21.82
CA PRO A 318 8.04 4.88 23.09
C PRO A 318 7.01 4.76 24.22
N LYS A 319 6.07 5.70 24.32
CA LYS A 319 4.99 5.67 25.32
C LYS A 319 4.02 4.51 25.06
N VAL A 320 3.65 4.28 23.80
CA VAL A 320 2.80 3.15 23.40
C VAL A 320 3.47 1.82 23.72
N GLN A 321 4.78 1.69 23.43
CA GLN A 321 5.57 0.49 23.70
C GLN A 321 5.60 0.16 25.20
N GLU A 322 5.77 1.18 26.05
CA GLU A 322 5.79 1.03 27.50
C GLU A 322 4.42 0.59 28.04
N GLU A 323 3.36 1.33 27.71
CA GLU A 323 2.02 1.08 28.26
C GLU A 323 1.37 -0.20 27.73
N LYS A 324 1.58 -0.52 26.44
CA LYS A 324 0.99 -1.70 25.79
C LYS A 324 1.93 -2.90 25.77
N ASN A 325 3.16 -2.73 26.24
CA ASN A 325 4.17 -3.78 26.34
C ASN A 325 4.38 -4.54 25.00
N ILE A 326 4.36 -3.80 23.88
CA ILE A 326 4.61 -4.30 22.53
C ILE A 326 5.90 -3.67 21.98
N PRO A 327 6.87 -4.45 21.49
CA PRO A 327 8.03 -3.89 20.80
C PRO A 327 7.65 -3.24 19.47
N VAL A 328 8.27 -2.10 19.15
CA VAL A 328 8.10 -1.38 17.87
C VAL A 328 9.48 -1.10 17.27
N LEU A 329 9.66 -1.45 16.00
CA LEU A 329 10.83 -1.06 15.20
C LEU A 329 10.42 -0.01 14.17
N SER A 330 10.96 1.21 14.27
CA SER A 330 10.75 2.25 13.26
C SER A 330 11.84 2.24 12.19
N LEU A 331 11.44 2.15 10.93
CA LEU A 331 12.29 2.11 9.75
C LEU A 331 11.95 3.30 8.85
N MET A 332 12.93 4.19 8.71
CA MET A 332 12.88 5.30 7.78
C MET A 332 13.56 4.89 6.47
N ILE A 333 12.94 5.23 5.35
CA ILE A 333 13.38 4.82 4.01
C ILE A 333 13.55 6.05 3.12
N ASP A 334 14.62 6.08 2.36
CA ASP A 334 14.95 7.10 1.36
C ASP A 334 15.62 6.49 0.12
N GLU A 335 16.10 7.33 -0.76
CA GLU A 335 16.76 6.94 -2.01
C GLU A 335 18.14 6.28 -1.79
N MET A 336 18.75 6.54 -0.63
CA MET A 336 20.11 6.12 -0.26
C MET A 336 20.11 4.91 0.67
N THR A 337 18.94 4.36 0.98
CA THR A 337 18.78 3.31 1.99
C THR A 337 19.48 2.03 1.54
N GLY A 338 20.54 1.66 2.28
CA GLY A 338 21.32 0.46 2.05
C GLY A 338 20.60 -0.80 2.51
N GLU A 339 20.39 -1.74 1.57
CA GLU A 339 19.64 -2.97 1.83
C GLU A 339 20.27 -3.88 2.90
N ALA A 340 21.61 -3.96 2.96
CA ALA A 340 22.31 -4.81 3.94
C ALA A 340 22.09 -4.35 5.39
N GLY A 341 22.15 -3.05 5.64
CA GLY A 341 21.90 -2.47 6.96
C GLY A 341 20.42 -2.61 7.37
N TYR A 342 19.52 -2.47 6.40
CA TYR A 342 18.09 -2.71 6.58
C TYR A 342 17.80 -4.16 7.01
N GLN A 343 18.37 -5.13 6.29
CA GLN A 343 18.22 -6.56 6.56
C GLN A 343 18.72 -6.94 7.96
N THR A 344 19.91 -6.46 8.35
CA THR A 344 20.49 -6.78 9.66
C THR A 344 19.61 -6.28 10.82
N ARG A 345 18.98 -5.12 10.67
CA ARG A 345 18.05 -4.57 11.67
C ARG A 345 16.78 -5.41 11.81
N LEU A 346 16.26 -5.94 10.70
CA LEU A 346 15.12 -6.86 10.73
C LEU A 346 15.48 -8.15 11.46
N GLU A 347 16.61 -8.77 11.12
CA GLU A 347 17.08 -10.01 11.75
C GLU A 347 17.22 -9.85 13.26
N ALA A 348 17.93 -8.80 13.70
CA ALA A 348 18.10 -8.48 15.11
C ALA A 348 16.77 -8.24 15.83
N TYR A 349 15.81 -7.59 15.17
CA TYR A 349 14.49 -7.36 15.73
C TYR A 349 13.70 -8.66 15.89
N ILE A 350 13.71 -9.54 14.89
CA ILE A 350 13.03 -10.84 14.97
C ILE A 350 13.65 -11.71 16.06
N ASP A 351 14.97 -11.73 16.20
CA ASP A 351 15.64 -12.46 17.29
C ASP A 351 15.27 -11.92 18.68
N LEU A 352 15.11 -10.59 18.81
CA LEU A 352 14.59 -9.98 20.04
C LEU A 352 13.17 -10.47 20.34
N LEU A 353 12.28 -10.52 19.34
CA LEU A 353 10.91 -11.01 19.51
C LEU A 353 10.86 -12.48 19.92
N ARG A 354 11.67 -13.35 19.29
CA ARG A 354 11.78 -14.77 19.65
C ARG A 354 12.18 -14.95 21.10
N ASN A 355 13.28 -14.30 21.51
CA ASN A 355 13.78 -14.34 22.88
C ASN A 355 12.75 -13.86 23.91
N ARG A 356 12.00 -12.80 23.58
CA ARG A 356 10.93 -12.27 24.42
C ARG A 356 9.80 -13.28 24.59
N ARG A 357 9.36 -13.93 23.49
CA ARG A 357 8.30 -14.93 23.53
C ARG A 357 8.70 -16.16 24.34
N GLU A 358 9.93 -16.65 24.18
CA GLU A 358 10.46 -17.78 24.95
C GLU A 358 10.51 -17.50 26.45
N LYS A 359 11.00 -16.32 26.86
CA LYS A 359 10.99 -15.88 28.27
C LYS A 359 9.58 -15.78 28.85
N ASN A 360 8.60 -15.35 28.04
CA ASN A 360 7.21 -15.27 28.49
C ASN A 360 6.56 -16.66 28.60
N LYS A 361 6.96 -17.62 27.74
CA LYS A 361 6.53 -19.02 27.87
C LYS A 361 7.11 -19.67 29.12
N SER A 362 8.40 -19.49 29.40
CA SER A 362 9.04 -20.08 30.59
C SER A 362 8.46 -19.55 31.90
N LYS A 363 8.13 -18.25 31.98
CA LYS A 363 7.45 -17.64 33.14
C LYS A 363 6.02 -18.13 33.39
N LYS A 364 5.32 -18.68 32.38
CA LYS A 364 3.95 -19.21 32.52
C LYS A 364 3.92 -20.70 32.88
N SER A 365 5.03 -21.41 32.65
CA SER A 365 5.17 -22.84 32.97
C SER A 365 5.71 -23.11 34.37
N ASN A 366 6.22 -22.08 35.05
CA ASN A 366 6.50 -22.04 36.49
C ASN A 366 5.36 -21.31 37.21
#